data_AF-A0A2V7XE07-F1
#
_entry.id   AF-A0A2V7XE07-F1
#
_cell.length_a   1.000
_cell.length_b   1.000
_cell.length_c   1.000
_cell.angle_alpha   90.00
_cell.angle_beta   90.00
_cell.angle_gamma   90.00
#
_symmetry.space_group_name_H-M   'P 1'
#
loop_
_entity.id
_entity.type
_entity.pdbx_description
1 polymer ?
#
loop_
_entity_poly.entity_id
_entity_poly.type
_entity_poly.pdbx_seq_one_letter_code
_entity_poly.pdbx_strand_id
1 'polypeptide(L)' 'MDFVGVDGCRAGWIAIALTESGAHSHLVAPSIADVARRHPIALELVDVPIGLRDCERDERQCDLEARATLGPRGSS' A
#
# COMPACT_ATOMS: atom_id res chain seq x y z
N MET A 1 18.99 3.50 -9.76
CA MET A 1 17.59 3.94 -9.63
C MET A 1 17.08 3.51 -8.27
N ASP A 2 16.16 4.27 -7.68
CA ASP A 2 15.57 3.94 -6.38
C ASP A 2 14.18 3.33 -6.61
N PHE A 3 13.84 2.32 -5.83
CA PHE A 3 12.55 1.65 -5.84
C PHE A 3 11.86 1.90 -4.51
N VAL A 4 10.57 2.24 -4.51
CA VAL A 4 9.82 2.49 -3.29
C VAL A 4 8.55 1.64 -3.31
N GLY A 5 8.51 0.59 -2.52
CA GLY A 5 7.29 -0.18 -2.28
C GLY A 5 6.41 0.53 -1.26
N VAL A 6 5.12 0.68 -1.53
CA VAL A 6 4.17 1.37 -0.65
C VAL A 6 2.89 0.56 -0.43
N ASP A 7 2.38 0.64 0.80
CA ASP A 7 1.09 0.05 1.19
C ASP A 7 0.32 1.00 2.14
N GLY A 8 -1.00 0.93 2.06
CA GLY A 8 -1.91 1.72 2.89
C GLY A 8 -2.05 1.11 4.28
N CYS A 9 -1.90 1.93 5.32
CA CYS A 9 -2.05 1.50 6.70
C CYS A 9 -2.90 2.49 7.49
N ARG A 10 -3.30 2.12 8.73
CA ARG A 10 -4.12 2.99 9.59
C ARG A 10 -3.46 4.34 9.92
N ALA A 11 -2.15 4.45 9.81
CA ALA A 11 -1.40 5.70 10.05
C ALA A 11 -1.14 6.52 8.76
N GLY A 12 -1.63 6.10 7.60
CA GLY A 12 -1.35 6.69 6.30
C GLY A 12 -0.72 5.67 5.36
N TRP A 13 0.51 5.90 4.93
CA TRP A 13 1.24 5.07 3.96
C TRP A 13 2.57 4.65 4.55
N ILE A 14 2.84 3.33 4.55
CA ILE A 14 4.18 2.82 4.81
C ILE A 14 4.93 2.73 3.48
N ALA A 15 6.20 3.14 3.48
CA ALA A 15 7.06 3.03 2.31
C ALA A 15 8.39 2.40 2.66
N ILE A 16 8.86 1.48 1.81
CA ILE A 16 10.17 0.85 1.89
C ILE A 16 10.94 1.24 0.63
N ALA A 17 12.01 2.02 0.81
CA ALA A 17 12.89 2.42 -0.28
C ALA A 17 14.09 1.47 -0.38
N LEU A 18 14.44 1.07 -1.59
CA LEU A 18 15.59 0.24 -1.93
C LEU A 18 16.38 0.90 -3.05
N THR A 19 17.68 1.07 -2.85
CA THR A 19 18.62 1.55 -3.87
C THR A 19 19.27 0.36 -4.57
N GLU A 20 19.79 0.58 -5.78
CA GLU A 20 20.57 -0.45 -6.51
C GLU A 20 21.81 -0.95 -5.75
N SER A 21 22.36 -0.15 -4.83
CA SER A 21 23.48 -0.56 -3.99
C SER A 21 23.07 -1.47 -2.81
N GLY A 22 21.76 -1.72 -2.65
CA GLY A 22 21.21 -2.51 -1.56
C GLY A 22 20.96 -1.71 -0.27
N ALA A 23 21.26 -0.41 -0.25
CA ALA A 23 20.85 0.45 0.86
C ALA A 23 19.33 0.58 0.88
N HIS A 24 18.74 0.47 2.07
CA HIS A 24 17.29 0.53 2.26
C HIS A 24 16.91 1.49 3.39
N SER A 25 15.71 2.05 3.31
CA SER A 25 15.12 2.89 4.34
C SER A 25 13.61 2.71 4.39
N HIS A 26 12.99 3.15 5.48
CA HIS A 26 11.54 3.09 5.65
C HIS A 26 10.99 4.40 6.19
N LEU A 27 9.73 4.68 5.91
CA LEU A 27 8.99 5.79 6.50
C LEU A 27 7.50 5.49 6.55
N VAL A 28 6.80 6.18 7.47
CA VAL A 28 5.35 6.27 7.48
C VAL A 28 4.98 7.73 7.19
N ALA A 29 4.13 7.95 6.20
CA ALA A 29 3.71 9.27 5.77
C ALA A 29 2.18 9.40 5.79
N PRO A 30 1.62 10.59 6.06
CA PRO A 30 0.18 10.79 6.10
C PRO A 30 -0.51 10.56 4.75
N SER A 31 0.19 10.79 3.63
CA SER A 31 -0.34 10.63 2.28
C SER A 31 0.68 10.05 1.31
N ILE A 32 0.22 9.43 0.22
CA ILE A 32 1.12 8.97 -0.85
C ILE A 32 1.88 10.12 -1.52
N ALA A 33 1.29 11.32 -1.55
CA ALA A 33 1.97 12.52 -2.07
C ALA A 33 3.17 12.93 -1.19
N ASP A 34 3.12 12.67 0.13
CA ASP A 34 4.25 12.87 1.03
C ASP A 34 5.39 11.87 0.73
N VAL A 35 5.05 10.62 0.39
CA VAL A 35 6.04 9.61 -0.04
C VAL A 35 6.75 10.07 -1.32
N ALA A 36 5.99 10.47 -2.34
CA ALA A 36 6.54 10.95 -3.60
C ALA A 36 7.42 12.20 -3.44
N ARG A 37 7.04 13.13 -2.55
CA ARG A 37 7.89 14.28 -2.20
C ARG A 37 9.22 13.87 -1.57
N ARG A 38 9.23 12.79 -0.80
CA ARG A 38 10.46 12.28 -0.15
C ARG A 38 11.36 11.52 -1.12
N HIS A 39 10.79 10.93 -2.16
CA HIS A 39 11.46 10.08 -3.16
C HIS A 39 11.16 10.50 -4.61
N PRO A 40 11.57 11.71 -5.05
CA PRO A 40 11.11 12.30 -6.32
C PRO A 40 11.62 11.64 -7.62
N ILE A 41 12.60 10.73 -7.56
CA ILE A 41 13.20 10.06 -8.74
C ILE A 41 13.11 8.53 -8.59
N ALA A 42 12.14 8.05 -7.80
CA ALA A 42 11.95 6.64 -7.56
C ALA A 42 10.86 6.04 -8.47
N LEU A 43 10.96 4.74 -8.74
CA LEU A 43 9.83 3.94 -9.17
C LEU A 43 9.01 3.55 -7.93
N GLU A 44 7.79 4.06 -7.82
CA GLU A 44 6.86 3.69 -6.75
C GLU A 44 6.03 2.45 -7.14
N LEU A 45 6.05 1.43 -6.28
CA LEU A 45 5.30 0.19 -6.43
C LEU A 45 4.18 0.19 -5.39
N VAL A 46 2.95 0.43 -5.85
CA VAL A 46 1.77 0.53 -4.98
C VAL A 46 1.06 -0.81 -4.92
N ASP A 47 0.85 -1.35 -3.71
CA ASP A 47 -0.03 -2.51 -3.53
C ASP A 47 -1.49 -2.08 -3.74
N VAL A 48 -2.04 -2.42 -4.90
CA VAL A 48 -3.44 -2.14 -5.27
C VAL A 48 -4.15 -3.46 -5.46
N PRO A 49 -5.35 -3.64 -4.88
CA PRO A 49 -6.15 -4.84 -5.10
C PRO A 49 -6.35 -5.14 -6.59
N ILE A 50 -6.08 -6.38 -7.00
CA ILE A 50 -6.34 -6.84 -8.37
C ILE A 50 -7.86 -7.03 -8.54
N GLY A 51 -8.45 -6.31 -9.49
CA GLY A 51 -9.91 -6.26 -9.71
C GLY A 51 -10.47 -4.92 -9.25
N LEU A 52 -10.46 -3.95 -10.16
CA LEU A 52 -11.17 -2.67 -9.96
C LEU A 52 -12.67 -2.96 -9.84
N ARG A 53 -13.39 -2.19 -9.03
CA ARG A 53 -14.84 -2.34 -8.88
C ARG A 53 -15.48 -1.90 -10.20
N ASP A 54 -16.16 -2.82 -10.89
CA ASP A 54 -16.79 -2.54 -12.18
C ASP A 54 -17.94 -1.53 -12.04
N CYS A 55 -18.70 -1.63 -10.95
CA CYS A 55 -19.78 -0.73 -10.58
C CYS A 55 -19.86 -0.64 -9.04
N GLU A 56 -19.92 0.59 -8.52
CA GLU A 56 -20.32 0.95 -7.15
C GLU A 56 -19.31 0.81 -5.99
N ARG A 57 -19.69 1.55 -4.93
CA ARG A 57 -18.95 1.89 -3.71
C ARG A 57 -18.74 0.73 -2.74
N ASP A 58 -19.20 -0.47 -3.11
CA ASP A 58 -19.32 -1.59 -2.20
C ASP A 58 -18.12 -2.55 -2.33
N GLU A 59 -17.70 -3.11 -1.20
CA GLU A 59 -16.55 -4.03 -1.13
C GLU A 59 -16.78 -5.30 -1.97
N ARG A 60 -15.70 -5.90 -2.48
CA ARG A 60 -15.82 -7.15 -3.24
C ARG A 60 -16.42 -8.20 -2.30
N GLN A 61 -17.38 -8.97 -2.80
CA GLN A 61 -18.06 -9.99 -1.99
C GLN A 61 -17.09 -10.99 -1.36
N CYS A 62 -16.01 -11.36 -2.07
CA CYS A 62 -14.96 -12.22 -1.52
C CYS A 62 -14.27 -11.60 -0.29
N ASP A 63 -14.05 -10.29 -0.27
CA ASP A 63 -13.43 -9.60 0.86
C ASP A 63 -14.39 -9.58 2.06
N LEU A 64 -15.69 -9.35 1.82
CA LEU A 64 -16.73 -9.41 2.86
C LEU A 64 -16.81 -10.81 3.51
N GLU A 65 -16.89 -11.85 2.70
CA GLU A 65 -16.96 -13.24 3.16
C GLU A 65 -15.67 -13.69 3.87
N ALA A 66 -14.52 -13.27 3.36
CA ALA A 66 -13.24 -13.52 4.01
C ALA A 66 -13.19 -12.88 5.40
N ARG A 67 -13.62 -11.62 5.55
CA ARG A 67 -13.65 -10.97 6.87
C ARG A 67 -14.62 -11.64 7.84
N ALA A 68 -15.80 -12.04 7.36
CA ALA A 68 -16.75 -12.79 8.19
C ALA A 68 -16.15 -14.11 8.70
N THR A 69 -15.38 -14.81 7.85
CA THR A 69 -14.71 -16.07 8.18
C THR A 69 -13.53 -15.86 9.13
N LEU A 70 -12.71 -14.83 8.89
CA LEU A 70 -11.50 -14.54 9.67
C LEU A 70 -11.79 -13.86 11.01
N GLY A 71 -12.97 -13.25 11.17
CA GLY A 71 -13.42 -12.61 12.40
C GLY A 71 -12.43 -11.54 12.87
N PRO A 72 -11.88 -11.62 14.10
CA PRO A 72 -10.89 -10.66 14.61
C PRO A 72 -9.64 -10.48 13.76
N ARG A 73 -9.36 -11.43 12.85
CA ARG A 73 -8.20 -11.40 11.94
C ARG A 73 -8.54 -10.87 10.55
N GLY A 74 -9.77 -10.41 10.31
CA GLY A 74 -10.20 -9.90 9.00
C GLY A 74 -9.53 -8.59 8.55
N SER A 75 -8.72 -7.98 9.41
CA SER A 75 -7.96 -6.75 9.11
C SER A 75 -6.47 -6.88 9.45
N SER A 76 -5.98 -8.12 9.61
CA SER A 76 -4.57 -8.44 9.90
C SER A 76 -3.82 -8.82 8.64
#